data_AF-A0A0A0NJ81-F1
#
_entry.id   AF-A0A0A0NJ81-F1
#
_cell.length_a   1.000
_cell.length_b   1.000
_cell.length_c   1.000
_cell.angle_alpha   90.00
_cell.angle_beta   90.00
_cell.angle_gamma   90.00
#
_symmetry.space_group_name_H-M   'P 1'
#
loop_
_entity.id
_entity.type
_entity.pdbx_description
1 polymer ?
#
loop_
_entity_poly.entity_id
_entity_poly.type
_entity_poly.pdbx_seq_one_letter_code
_entity_poly.pdbx_strand_id
1 'polypeptide(L)'
;MTHNLPEPAADLLRAILEALDIPHPATVGDSEVHARVLADRVMHTVVALHGVLDEGVTRHLGIEWTTAHLRERLAEHPPTGYRTAGIPRPGGERP
;
A
#
# COMPACT_ATOMS: atom_id res chain seq x y z
N MET A 1 -3.38 20.26 -19.14
CA MET A 1 -4.59 19.42 -19.21
C MET A 1 -4.80 18.81 -17.84
N THR A 2 -5.82 19.23 -17.11
CA THR A 2 -6.23 18.57 -15.86
C THR A 2 -6.94 17.28 -16.25
N HIS A 3 -6.29 16.14 -16.03
CA HIS A 3 -6.92 14.85 -16.24
C HIS A 3 -7.96 14.64 -15.13
N ASN A 4 -9.24 14.78 -15.46
CA ASN A 4 -10.31 14.56 -14.49
C ASN A 4 -10.67 13.07 -14.51
N LEU A 5 -10.17 12.32 -13.52
CA LEU A 5 -10.56 10.91 -13.32
C LEU A 5 -11.95 10.85 -12.67
N PRO A 6 -12.79 9.86 -13.02
CA PRO A 6 -13.96 9.54 -12.21
C PRO A 6 -13.56 9.26 -10.77
N GLU A 7 -14.31 9.78 -9.80
CA GLU A 7 -13.93 9.71 -8.38
C GLU A 7 -13.66 8.27 -7.89
N PRO A 8 -14.46 7.23 -8.25
CA PRO A 8 -14.16 5.86 -7.84
C PRO A 8 -12.79 5.37 -8.34
N ALA A 9 -12.42 5.71 -9.57
CA ALA A 9 -11.13 5.34 -10.13
C ALA A 9 -9.99 6.12 -9.47
N ALA A 10 -10.20 7.40 -9.16
CA ALA A 10 -9.23 8.21 -8.43
C ALA A 10 -8.99 7.66 -7.01
N ASP A 11 -10.04 7.21 -6.31
CA ASP A 11 -9.91 6.65 -4.97
C ASP A 11 -9.21 5.29 -4.96
N LEU A 12 -9.50 4.42 -5.92
CA LEU A 12 -8.75 3.18 -6.11
C LEU A 12 -7.26 3.45 -6.33
N LEU A 13 -6.91 4.44 -7.16
CA LEU A 13 -5.52 4.82 -7.40
C LEU A 13 -4.84 5.37 -6.14
N ARG A 14 -5.56 6.11 -5.29
CA ARG A 14 -5.03 6.54 -3.98
C ARG A 14 -4.76 5.34 -3.07
N ALA A 15 -5.68 4.37 -3.01
CA ALA A 15 -5.48 3.15 -2.23
C ALA A 15 -4.29 2.31 -2.75
N ILE A 16 -4.07 2.26 -4.07
CA ILE A 16 -2.90 1.63 -4.69
C ILE A 16 -1.61 2.38 -4.29
N LEU A 17 -1.62 3.70 -4.30
CA LEU A 17 -0.49 4.49 -3.82
C LEU A 17 -0.20 4.22 -2.35
N GLU A 18 -1.23 4.18 -1.50
CA GLU A 18 -1.04 3.81 -0.09
C GLU A 18 -0.42 2.42 0.06
N ALA A 19 -0.80 1.45 -0.79
CA ALA A 19 -0.24 0.11 -0.76
C ALA A 19 1.26 0.07 -1.10
N LEU A 20 1.68 0.85 -2.10
CA LEU A 20 3.01 0.76 -2.73
C LEU A 20 4.01 1.80 -2.21
N ASP A 21 3.55 3.00 -1.88
CA ASP A 21 4.36 4.14 -1.42
C ASP A 21 4.64 4.03 0.08
N ILE A 22 5.31 2.94 0.47
CA ILE A 22 5.71 2.70 1.86
C ILE A 22 7.12 3.27 2.13
N PRO A 23 7.43 3.66 3.37
CA PRO A 23 8.74 4.24 3.69
C PRO A 23 9.92 3.34 3.30
N HIS A 24 10.98 3.94 2.77
CA HIS A 24 12.19 3.18 2.42
C HIS A 24 12.91 2.67 3.68
N PRO A 25 13.48 1.45 3.68
CA PRO A 25 14.22 0.93 4.83
C PRO A 25 15.50 1.75 5.09
N ALA A 26 15.87 1.91 6.36
CA ALA A 26 17.05 2.65 6.78
C ALA A 26 18.36 1.90 6.52
N THR A 27 18.32 0.56 6.50
CA THR A 27 19.51 -0.29 6.35
C THR A 27 19.22 -1.53 5.50
N VAL A 28 20.29 -2.22 5.08
CA VAL A 28 20.19 -3.54 4.43
C VAL A 28 19.51 -4.55 5.35
N GLY A 29 19.77 -4.51 6.67
CA GLY A 29 19.11 -5.40 7.64
C GLY A 29 17.60 -5.15 7.79
N ASP A 30 17.15 -3.92 7.53
CA ASP A 30 15.72 -3.55 7.50
C ASP A 30 15.05 -3.95 6.17
N SER A 31 15.83 -4.28 5.13
CA SER A 31 15.32 -4.54 3.78
C SER A 31 14.54 -5.84 3.67
N GLU A 32 14.87 -6.87 4.47
CA GLU A 32 14.13 -8.14 4.47
C GLU A 32 12.70 -7.97 4.99
N VAL A 33 12.54 -7.25 6.10
CA VAL A 33 11.21 -6.97 6.67
C VAL A 33 10.42 -6.04 5.76
N HIS A 34 11.05 -4.98 5.23
CA HIS A 34 10.43 -4.12 4.23
C HIS A 34 9.96 -4.91 2.99
N ALA A 35 10.79 -5.79 2.45
CA ALA A 35 10.44 -6.59 1.27
C ALA A 35 9.25 -7.52 1.54
N ARG A 36 9.20 -8.14 2.73
CA ARG A 36 8.05 -8.97 3.14
C ARG A 36 6.76 -8.14 3.23
N VAL A 37 6.82 -6.99 3.90
CA VAL A 37 5.67 -6.08 4.03
C VAL A 37 5.19 -5.60 2.66
N LEU A 38 6.12 -5.20 1.79
CA LEU A 38 5.79 -4.77 0.43
C LEU A 38 5.16 -5.90 -0.39
N ALA A 39 5.70 -7.12 -0.29
CA ALA A 39 5.15 -8.27 -1.01
C ALA A 39 3.70 -8.57 -0.62
N ASP A 40 3.37 -8.55 0.67
CA ASP A 40 1.99 -8.75 1.14
C ASP A 40 1.05 -7.66 0.60
N ARG A 41 1.47 -6.39 0.63
CA ARG A 41 0.67 -5.24 0.16
C ARG A 41 0.49 -5.26 -1.36
N VAL A 42 1.53 -5.64 -2.11
CA VAL A 42 1.46 -5.85 -3.57
C VAL A 42 0.48 -6.97 -3.92
N MET A 43 0.48 -8.07 -3.18
CA MET A 43 -0.44 -9.18 -3.40
C MET A 43 -1.90 -8.73 -3.28
N HIS A 44 -2.26 -7.99 -2.21
CA HIS A 44 -3.62 -7.46 -2.05
C HIS A 44 -3.99 -6.47 -3.17
N THR A 45 -3.03 -5.64 -3.60
CA THR A 45 -3.21 -4.70 -4.70
C THR A 45 -3.52 -5.40 -6.02
N VAL A 46 -2.78 -6.48 -6.33
CA VAL A 46 -2.99 -7.28 -7.54
C VAL A 46 -4.37 -7.95 -7.51
N VAL A 47 -4.78 -8.52 -6.37
CA VAL A 47 -6.11 -9.12 -6.21
C VAL A 47 -7.22 -8.08 -6.43
N ALA A 48 -7.08 -6.87 -5.86
CA ALA A 48 -8.02 -5.77 -6.06
C ALA A 48 -8.10 -5.34 -7.54
N LEU A 49 -6.95 -5.18 -8.21
CA LEU A 49 -6.90 -4.82 -9.63
C LEU A 49 -7.54 -5.88 -10.52
N HIS A 50 -7.33 -7.17 -10.25
CA HIS A 50 -8.04 -8.24 -10.96
C HIS A 50 -9.56 -8.12 -10.77
N GLY A 51 -10.02 -7.87 -9.54
CA GLY A 51 -11.44 -7.68 -9.26
C GLY A 51 -12.11 -6.55 -10.06
N VAL A 52 -11.37 -5.46 -10.33
CA VAL A 52 -11.86 -4.29 -11.08
C VAL A 52 -11.70 -4.44 -12.59
N LEU A 53 -10.56 -4.96 -13.05
CA LEU A 53 -10.20 -4.95 -14.47
C LEU A 53 -10.80 -6.12 -15.25
N ASP A 54 -10.98 -7.30 -14.64
CA ASP A 54 -11.36 -8.49 -15.41
C ASP A 54 -12.04 -9.56 -14.54
N GLU A 55 -13.31 -9.87 -14.86
CA GLU A 55 -14.14 -11.05 -14.51
C GLU A 55 -13.89 -11.86 -13.21
N GLY A 56 -13.35 -11.24 -12.16
CA GLY A 56 -13.17 -11.87 -10.86
C GLY A 56 -14.51 -12.11 -10.14
N VAL A 57 -14.48 -12.96 -9.10
CA VAL A 57 -15.63 -13.25 -8.21
C VAL A 57 -16.26 -11.96 -7.69
N THR A 58 -15.48 -10.89 -7.57
CA THR A 58 -15.89 -9.60 -7.02
C THR A 58 -16.32 -8.56 -8.06
N ARG A 59 -16.37 -8.89 -9.36
CA ARG A 59 -16.79 -7.95 -10.44
C ARG A 59 -18.12 -7.25 -10.13
N HIS A 60 -19.05 -7.97 -9.52
CA HIS A 60 -20.38 -7.47 -9.18
C HIS A 60 -20.42 -6.53 -7.97
N LEU A 61 -19.30 -6.39 -7.24
CA LEU A 61 -19.21 -5.57 -6.03
C LEU A 61 -18.79 -4.12 -6.34
N GLY A 62 -18.20 -3.87 -7.51
CA GLY A 62 -17.84 -2.53 -7.97
C GLY A 62 -16.53 -1.98 -7.38
N ILE A 63 -16.07 -0.86 -7.95
CA ILE A 63 -14.78 -0.23 -7.64
C ILE A 63 -14.73 0.24 -6.17
N GLU A 64 -15.84 0.77 -5.67
CA GLU A 64 -15.95 1.31 -4.33
C GLU A 64 -15.77 0.22 -3.26
N TRP A 65 -16.45 -0.92 -3.43
CA TRP A 65 -16.29 -2.06 -2.54
C TRP A 65 -14.87 -2.62 -2.59
N THR A 66 -14.31 -2.78 -3.79
CA THR A 66 -12.92 -3.27 -3.95
C THR A 66 -11.92 -2.33 -3.30
N THR A 67 -12.15 -1.01 -3.37
CA THR A 67 -11.29 0.00 -2.75
C THR A 67 -11.37 -0.08 -1.22
N ALA A 68 -12.57 -0.19 -0.65
CA ALA A 68 -12.76 -0.38 0.79
C ALA A 68 -12.07 -1.67 1.27
N HIS A 69 -12.28 -2.78 0.55
CA HIS A 69 -11.65 -4.06 0.85
C HIS A 69 -10.12 -3.98 0.81
N LEU A 70 -9.55 -3.32 -0.20
CA LEU A 70 -8.10 -3.11 -0.26
C LEU A 70 -7.62 -2.37 0.99
N ARG A 71 -8.29 -1.29 1.40
CA ARG A 71 -7.92 -0.52 2.61
C ARG A 71 -7.99 -1.36 3.88
N GLU A 72 -8.99 -2.23 4.02
CA GLU A 72 -9.06 -3.20 5.13
C GLU A 72 -7.84 -4.11 5.16
N ARG A 73 -7.46 -4.69 4.01
CA ARG A 73 -6.24 -5.50 3.90
C ARG A 73 -4.99 -4.68 4.23
N LEU A 74 -4.88 -3.43 3.77
CA LEU A 74 -3.72 -2.58 4.07
C LEU A 74 -3.62 -2.23 5.57
N ALA A 75 -4.75 -2.16 6.28
CA ALA A 75 -4.77 -1.96 7.73
C ALA A 75 -4.28 -3.20 8.50
N GLU A 76 -4.56 -4.41 7.99
CA GLU A 76 -4.02 -5.66 8.53
C GLU A 76 -2.51 -5.84 8.28
N HIS A 77 -1.99 -5.17 7.25
CA HIS A 77 -0.58 -5.25 6.83
C HIS A 77 0.12 -3.88 6.91
N PRO A 78 0.25 -3.26 8.10
CA PRO A 78 0.78 -1.90 8.24
C PRO A 78 2.23 -1.79 7.73
N PRO A 79 2.64 -0.63 7.17
CA PRO A 79 3.99 -0.39 6.66
C PRO A 79 5.00 -0.12 7.80
N THR A 80 5.06 -1.03 8.77
CA THR A 80 5.85 -0.88 10.00
C THR A 80 6.65 -2.16 10.29
N GLY A 81 7.42 -2.17 11.39
CA GLY A 81 8.25 -3.32 11.79
C GLY A 81 9.69 -3.27 11.27
N TYR A 82 10.06 -2.23 10.54
CA TYR A 82 11.42 -1.96 10.07
C TYR A 82 11.80 -0.49 10.32
N ARG A 83 13.09 -0.18 10.45
CA ARG A 83 13.53 1.22 10.56
C ARG A 83 13.41 1.89 9.20
N THR A 84 12.90 3.11 9.19
CA THR A 84 12.72 3.89 7.97
C THR A 84 13.84 4.92 7.82
N ALA A 85 14.30 5.12 6.59
CA ALA A 85 15.28 6.17 6.30
C ALA A 85 14.66 7.54 6.61
N GLY A 86 15.40 8.40 7.31
CA GLY A 86 14.95 9.77 7.63
C GLY A 86 14.32 9.96 9.03
N ILE A 87 14.09 8.91 9.81
CA ILE A 87 13.73 9.04 11.24
C ILE A 87 15.01 9.04 12.09
N PRO A 88 15.31 10.12 12.84
CA PRO A 88 16.46 10.17 13.74
C PRO A 88 16.38 9.06 14.80
N ARG A 89 17.52 8.45 15.17
CA ARG A 89 17.57 7.55 16.33
C ARG A 89 17.05 8.29 17.57
N PRO A 90 16.08 7.73 18.33
CA PRO A 90 15.82 8.24 19.67
C PRO A 90 17.07 7.98 20.52
N GLY A 91 17.70 9.04 21.03
CA GLY A 91 18.89 8.98 21.88
C GLY A 91 20.22 9.44 21.26
N GLY A 92 20.20 10.13 20.12
CA GLY A 92 21.39 10.72 19.50
C GLY A 92 21.83 12.07 20.09
N GLU A 93 21.74 12.29 21.41
CA GLU A 93 22.50 13.36 22.05
C GLU A 93 23.95 12.88 22.20
N ARG A 94 24.86 13.44 21.42
CA ARG A 94 26.30 13.31 21.72
C ARG A 94 26.67 14.33 22.80
N PRO A 95 27.57 13.97 23.74
CA PRO A 95 28.12 14.90 24.73
C PRO A 95 28.89 16.06 24.08
#